data_AF-A0A8J9TVD2-F1
#
_entry.id   AF-A0A8J9TVD2-F1
#
_cell.length_a   1.000
_cell.length_b   1.000
_cell.length_c   1.000
_cell.angle_alpha   90.00
_cell.angle_beta   90.00
_cell.angle_gamma   90.00
#
_symmetry.space_group_name_H-M   'P 1'
#
loop_
_entity.id
_entity.type
_entity.pdbx_description
1 polymer ?
#
loop_
_entity_poly.entity_id
_entity_poly.type
_entity_poly.pdbx_seq_one_letter_code
_entity_poly.pdbx_strand_id
1 'polypeptide(L)'
;AGVRHASVAQARTTEDRFRDFLETSTPVQRDVEPLPLPARKLQACYSTQLFDQGPNEVETYLRETRGLQKRTLRKYGVGRANYNFLDDANQWVKAECVSFPWIM
;
A
#
# COMPACT_ATOMS: atom_id res chain seq x y z
N ALA A 1 -52.06 -15.57 52.24
CA ALA A 1 -51.56 -14.41 51.48
C ALA A 1 -50.14 -14.70 51.03
N GLY A 2 -49.87 -14.66 49.72
CA GLY A 2 -48.55 -15.00 49.18
C GLY A 2 -48.49 -14.76 47.68
N VAL A 3 -48.50 -13.48 47.28
CA VAL A 3 -48.39 -13.05 45.89
C VAL A 3 -46.92 -13.20 45.46
N ARG A 4 -46.64 -14.09 44.50
CA ARG A 4 -45.32 -14.18 43.87
C ARG A 4 -45.25 -13.14 42.75
N HIS A 5 -44.41 -12.12 42.94
CA HIS A 5 -44.07 -11.15 41.90
C HIS A 5 -43.27 -11.84 40.79
N ALA A 6 -43.76 -11.73 39.55
CA ALA A 6 -43.03 -12.12 38.35
C ALA A 6 -41.90 -11.11 38.10
N SER A 7 -40.66 -11.58 38.04
CA SER A 7 -39.50 -10.78 37.63
C SER A 7 -39.54 -10.61 36.11
N VAL A 8 -39.82 -9.39 35.66
CA VAL A 8 -39.76 -8.99 34.26
C VAL A 8 -38.29 -8.93 33.87
N ALA A 9 -37.82 -9.91 33.10
CA ALA A 9 -36.53 -9.84 32.43
C ALA A 9 -36.58 -8.70 31.40
N GLN A 10 -35.93 -7.58 31.70
CA GLN A 10 -35.78 -6.46 30.78
C GLN A 10 -34.96 -6.91 29.57
N ALA A 11 -35.61 -7.00 28.42
CA ALA A 11 -34.94 -7.18 27.13
C ALA A 11 -34.09 -5.95 26.84
N ARG A 12 -32.77 -6.12 26.74
CA ARG A 12 -31.84 -5.05 26.34
C ARG A 12 -32.16 -4.64 24.91
N THR A 13 -32.46 -3.37 24.71
CA THR A 13 -32.80 -2.78 23.41
C THR A 13 -31.58 -2.75 22.49
N THR A 14 -31.83 -2.86 21.18
CA THR A 14 -30.81 -2.85 20.12
C THR A 14 -29.93 -1.59 20.15
N GLU A 15 -30.45 -0.49 20.70
CA GLU A 15 -29.74 0.78 20.89
C GLU A 15 -28.61 0.69 21.92
N ASP A 16 -28.75 -0.12 22.98
CA ASP A 16 -27.70 -0.32 23.97
C ASP A 16 -26.51 -1.09 23.38
N ARG A 17 -26.76 -2.07 22.51
CA ARG A 17 -25.68 -2.78 21.79
C ARG A 17 -24.93 -1.86 20.82
N PHE A 18 -25.59 -0.84 20.28
CA PHE A 18 -24.97 0.12 19.37
C PHE A 18 -24.06 1.11 20.10
N ARG A 19 -24.40 1.53 21.33
CA ARG A 19 -23.54 2.39 22.15
C ARG A 19 -22.24 1.69 22.56
N ASP A 20 -22.32 0.45 23.03
CA ASP A 20 -21.13 -0.33 23.42
C ASP A 20 -20.15 -0.52 22.24
N PHE A 21 -20.67 -0.58 21.01
CA PHE A 21 -19.84 -0.73 19.81
C PHE A 21 -19.12 0.57 19.41
N LEU A 22 -19.71 1.73 19.69
CA LEU A 22 -19.14 3.04 19.36
C LEU A 22 -18.11 3.54 20.39
N GLU A 23 -18.13 3.02 21.62
CA GLU A 23 -17.17 3.40 22.67
C GLU A 23 -15.85 2.60 22.61
N THR A 24 -15.77 1.53 21.82
CA THR A 24 -14.61 0.61 21.83
C THR A 24 -13.56 0.90 20.76
N SER A 25 -13.79 1.84 19.82
CA SER A 25 -12.81 2.14 18.76
C SER A 25 -12.05 3.44 19.05
N THR A 26 -11.29 3.49 20.13
CA THR A 26 -10.17 4.45 20.20
C THR A 26 -9.17 4.06 19.11
N PRO A 27 -8.91 4.89 18.09
CA PRO A 27 -7.90 4.57 17.09
C PRO A 27 -6.55 4.52 17.80
N VAL A 28 -5.97 3.32 17.90
CA VAL A 28 -4.58 3.16 18.32
C VAL A 28 -3.74 3.79 17.23
N GLN A 29 -3.35 5.05 17.41
CA GLN A 29 -2.32 5.69 16.60
C GLN A 29 -1.04 4.88 16.82
N ARG A 30 -0.77 3.95 15.91
CA ARG A 30 0.55 3.36 15.80
C ARG A 30 1.44 4.49 15.30
N ASP A 31 2.44 4.88 16.08
CA ASP A 31 3.54 5.69 15.59
C ASP A 31 4.24 4.88 14.49
N VAL A 32 3.78 5.06 13.24
CA VAL A 32 4.38 4.44 12.08
C VAL A 32 5.66 5.21 11.82
N GLU A 33 6.80 4.66 12.25
CA GLU A 33 8.10 5.19 11.89
C GLU A 33 8.16 5.31 10.34
N PRO A 34 8.48 6.49 9.80
CA PRO A 34 8.51 6.68 8.37
C PRO A 34 9.58 5.77 7.75
N LEU A 35 9.23 5.13 6.63
CA LEU A 35 10.18 4.28 5.93
C LEU A 35 11.43 5.07 5.55
N PRO A 36 12.63 4.48 5.70
CA PRO A 36 13.86 5.16 5.34
C PRO A 36 13.85 5.50 3.85
N LEU A 37 14.31 6.71 3.55
CA LEU A 37 14.44 7.15 2.17
C LEU A 37 15.47 6.29 1.43
N PRO A 38 15.20 5.90 0.17
CA PRO A 38 16.16 5.16 -0.63
C PRO A 38 17.41 6.01 -0.88
N ALA A 39 18.57 5.34 -0.99
CA ALA A 39 19.83 6.02 -1.29
C ALA A 39 19.72 6.79 -2.63
N ARG A 40 20.09 8.07 -2.64
CA ARG A 40 20.00 8.95 -3.83
C ARG A 40 20.64 8.36 -5.09
N LYS A 41 21.71 7.57 -4.95
CA LYS A 41 22.41 6.93 -6.07
C LYS A 41 21.59 5.84 -6.77
N LEU A 42 20.62 5.22 -6.07
CA LEU A 42 19.78 4.16 -6.64
C LEU A 42 18.92 4.67 -7.81
N GLN A 43 18.47 5.93 -7.76
CA GLN A 43 17.62 6.46 -8.81
C GLN A 43 18.33 6.58 -10.15
N ALA A 44 19.59 7.01 -10.13
CA ALA A 44 20.41 7.05 -11.33
C ALA A 44 20.56 5.64 -11.94
N CYS A 45 20.77 4.63 -11.08
CA CYS A 45 20.85 3.23 -11.52
C CYS A 45 19.55 2.75 -12.16
N TYR A 46 18.39 3.04 -11.57
CA TYR A 46 17.10 2.60 -12.11
C TYR A 46 16.76 3.24 -13.46
N SER A 47 17.10 4.51 -13.65
CA SER A 47 16.96 5.17 -14.95
C SER A 47 17.84 4.50 -16.01
N THR A 48 19.11 4.22 -15.70
CA THR A 48 20.01 3.49 -16.61
C THR A 48 19.49 2.09 -16.93
N GLN A 49 18.94 1.38 -15.92
CA GLN A 49 18.33 0.07 -16.12
C GLN A 49 17.10 0.09 -17.03
N LEU A 50 16.36 1.20 -17.07
CA LEU A 50 15.19 1.34 -17.94
C LEU A 50 15.56 1.72 -19.38
N PHE A 51 16.58 2.57 -19.59
CA PHE A 51 16.83 3.14 -20.93
C PHE A 51 18.08 2.62 -21.65
N ASP A 52 19.07 2.10 -20.93
CA ASP A 52 20.43 1.89 -21.45
C ASP A 52 20.86 0.41 -21.44
N GLN A 53 20.09 -0.49 -20.82
CA GLN A 53 20.37 -1.93 -20.76
C GLN A 53 19.72 -2.75 -21.90
N GLY A 54 19.37 -2.10 -23.01
CA GLY A 54 18.73 -2.73 -24.16
C GLY A 54 17.20 -2.76 -24.09
N PRO A 55 16.56 -3.46 -25.06
CA PRO A 55 15.10 -3.55 -25.12
C PRO A 55 14.57 -4.25 -23.87
N ASN A 56 13.59 -3.62 -23.22
CA ASN A 56 12.91 -4.20 -22.07
C ASN A 56 11.40 -3.96 -22.18
N GLU A 57 10.64 -4.90 -21.62
CA GLU A 57 9.18 -4.91 -21.70
C GLU A 57 8.57 -3.72 -20.96
N VAL A 58 9.23 -3.25 -19.90
CA VAL A 58 8.79 -2.10 -19.10
C VAL A 58 8.82 -0.80 -19.91
N GLU A 59 9.93 -0.48 -20.60
CA GLU A 59 10.01 0.69 -21.49
C GLU A 59 8.95 0.59 -22.58
N THR A 60 8.80 -0.59 -23.17
CA THR A 60 7.83 -0.85 -24.24
C THR A 60 6.40 -0.62 -23.77
N TYR A 61 6.00 -1.21 -22.64
CA TYR A 61 4.68 -1.02 -22.03
C TYR A 61 4.38 0.45 -21.72
N LEU A 62 5.34 1.17 -21.12
CA LEU A 62 5.14 2.58 -20.77
C LEU A 62 4.97 3.45 -22.02
N ARG A 63 5.67 3.14 -23.12
CA ARG A 63 5.61 3.92 -24.35
C ARG A 63 4.40 3.56 -25.21
N GLU A 64 4.17 2.28 -25.44
CA GLU A 64 3.18 1.78 -26.40
C GLU A 64 1.80 1.68 -25.76
N THR A 65 1.70 1.13 -24.55
CA THR A 65 0.41 0.97 -23.85
C THR A 65 -0.01 2.24 -23.13
N ARG A 66 0.93 2.92 -22.46
CA ARG A 66 0.63 4.13 -21.65
C ARG A 66 0.85 5.44 -22.41
N GLY A 67 1.37 5.39 -23.63
CA GLY A 67 1.58 6.58 -24.47
C GLY A 67 2.65 7.54 -23.93
N LEU A 68 3.49 7.12 -22.98
CA LEU A 68 4.48 7.99 -22.35
C LEU A 68 5.70 8.13 -23.26
N GLN A 69 6.08 9.36 -23.58
CA GLN A 69 7.26 9.60 -24.41
C GLN A 69 8.55 9.33 -23.62
N LYS A 70 9.57 8.77 -24.28
CA LYS A 70 10.89 8.51 -23.67
C LYS A 70 11.50 9.74 -23.00
N ARG A 71 11.35 10.92 -23.64
CA ARG A 71 11.79 12.22 -23.06
C ARG A 71 11.08 12.55 -21.75
N THR A 72 9.79 12.22 -21.64
CA THR A 72 8.97 12.46 -20.46
C THR A 72 9.42 11.54 -19.33
N LEU A 73 9.59 10.25 -19.62
CA LEU A 73 10.09 9.27 -18.65
C LEU A 73 11.47 9.68 -18.09
N ARG A 74 12.40 10.11 -18.96
CA ARG A 74 13.71 10.63 -18.55
C ARG A 74 13.61 11.91 -17.71
N LYS A 75 12.78 12.87 -18.13
CA LYS A 75 12.59 14.14 -17.41
C LYS A 75 12.09 13.93 -15.99
N TYR A 76 11.16 13.00 -15.81
CA TYR A 76 10.62 12.64 -14.50
C TYR A 76 11.39 11.50 -13.84
N GLY A 77 12.59 11.17 -14.33
CA GLY A 77 13.49 10.19 -13.75
C GLY A 77 12.89 8.81 -13.54
N VAL A 78 11.91 8.40 -14.35
CA VAL A 78 11.29 7.07 -14.25
C VAL A 78 12.37 6.00 -14.47
N GLY A 79 12.37 4.97 -13.62
CA GLY A 79 13.35 3.91 -13.65
C GLY A 79 12.74 2.52 -13.60
N ARG A 80 13.57 1.52 -13.87
CA ARG A 80 13.27 0.10 -13.67
C ARG A 80 14.03 -0.39 -12.45
N ALA A 81 13.34 -1.06 -11.55
CA ALA A 81 13.90 -1.63 -10.34
C ALA A 81 13.47 -3.10 -10.20
N ASN A 82 14.22 -3.83 -9.39
CA ASN A 82 13.88 -5.19 -8.99
C ASN A 82 13.73 -5.21 -7.48
N TYR A 83 12.56 -5.63 -7.00
CA TYR A 83 12.27 -5.75 -5.57
C TYR A 83 11.72 -7.14 -5.26
N ASN A 84 11.88 -7.57 -4.02
CA ASN A 84 11.28 -8.81 -3.56
C ASN A 84 9.95 -8.49 -2.89
N PHE A 85 8.89 -9.19 -3.28
CA PHE A 85 7.56 -9.11 -2.68
C PHE A 85 7.15 -10.49 -2.18
N LEU A 86 6.27 -10.53 -1.19
CA LEU A 86 5.65 -11.79 -0.77
C LEU A 86 4.59 -12.18 -1.80
N ASP A 87 4.64 -13.43 -2.25
CA ASP A 87 3.58 -14.04 -3.04
C ASP A 87 2.46 -14.62 -2.15
N ASP A 88 1.42 -15.19 -2.77
CA ASP A 88 0.29 -15.80 -2.05
C ASP A 88 0.70 -17.03 -1.21
N ALA A 89 1.86 -17.62 -1.50
CA ALA A 89 2.45 -18.73 -0.74
C ALA A 89 3.37 -18.24 0.39
N ASN A 90 3.41 -16.92 0.65
CA ASN A 90 4.24 -16.27 1.64
C ASN A 90 5.75 -16.47 1.40
N GLN A 91 6.16 -16.54 0.12
CA GLN A 91 7.55 -16.63 -0.33
C GLN A 91 8.01 -15.31 -0.93
N TRP A 92 9.27 -14.95 -0.70
CA TRP A 92 9.87 -13.74 -1.28
C TRP A 92 10.24 -13.98 -2.75
N VAL A 93 9.49 -13.38 -3.66
CA VAL A 93 9.71 -13.47 -5.10
C VAL A 93 10.21 -12.14 -5.65
N LYS A 94 11.23 -12.20 -6.49
CA LYS A 94 11.78 -11.03 -7.19
C LYS A 94 10.84 -10.63 -8.32
N ALA A 95 10.37 -9.38 -8.31
CA ALA A 95 9.55 -8.80 -9.36
C ALA A 95 10.19 -7.53 -9.94
N GLU A 96 10.00 -7.33 -11.25
CA GLU A 96 10.33 -6.07 -11.91
C GLU A 96 9.28 -5.01 -11.59
N CYS A 97 9.74 -3.80 -11.28
CA CYS A 97 8.89 -2.68 -10.89
C CYS A 97 9.34 -1.40 -11.59
N VAL A 98 8.38 -0.49 -11.76
CA VAL A 98 8.67 0.89 -12.17
C VAL A 98 8.90 1.73 -10.93
N SER A 99 10.01 2.45 -10.88
CA SER A 99 10.27 3.45 -9.85
C SER A 99 9.99 4.85 -10.38
N PHE A 100 9.31 5.64 -9.56
CA PHE A 100 9.17 7.08 -9.77
C PHE A 100 10.03 7.74 -8.71
N PRO A 101 10.85 8.74 -9.05
CA PRO A 101 11.49 9.55 -8.05
C PRO A 101 10.36 10.25 -7.32
N TRP A 102 10.16 9.87 -6.06
CA TRP A 102 9.34 10.62 -5.14
C TRP A 102 9.97 12.00 -5.11
N ILE A 103 9.32 12.96 -5.76
CA ILE A 103 9.78 14.34 -5.75
C ILE A 103 9.79 14.74 -4.27
N MET A 104 10.99 14.85 -3.71
CA MET A 104 11.24 15.57 -2.47
C MET A 104 11.70 16.97 -2.82
#